data_AF-A0A965AEF2-F1
#
_entry.id   AF-A0A965AEF2-F1
#
_cell.length_a   1.000
_cell.length_b   1.000
_cell.length_c   1.000
_cell.angle_alpha   90.00
_cell.angle_beta   90.00
_cell.angle_gamma   90.00
#
_symmetry.space_group_name_H-M   'P 1'
#
loop_
_entity.id
_entity.type
_entity.pdbx_description
1 polymer ?
#
loop_
_entity_poly.entity_id
_entity_poly.type
_entity_poly.pdbx_seq_one_letter_code
_entity_poly.pdbx_strand_id
1 'polypeptide(L)'
;MTEAFLHYIWQYQYFDKKDLVTTDGESIAILKTGFYNTHAGPDFSQAKIKIGTLEWIGHVEIHIHASEWQQHKHHHDKAYDNVVLHVVWKNDKEITRSDGSNVPTLELKNRIEDALLLNYKHLVNQPTPIPCAHAIHTVDNLIRI
;
A
#
# COMPACT_ATOMS: atom_id res chain seq x y z
N MET A 1 9.07 -9.90 1.55
CA MET A 1 8.15 -8.76 1.62
C MET A 1 6.77 -9.34 1.77
N THR A 2 5.87 -8.75 2.56
CA THR A 2 4.51 -9.26 2.76
C THR A 2 3.49 -8.16 2.44
N GLU A 3 2.31 -8.52 1.93
CA GLU A 3 1.24 -7.55 1.63
C GLU A 3 0.80 -6.81 2.89
N ALA A 4 0.72 -7.50 4.03
CA ALA A 4 0.43 -6.87 5.32
C ALA A 4 1.37 -5.69 5.67
N PHE A 5 2.64 -5.75 5.25
CA PHE A 5 3.55 -4.62 5.41
C PHE A 5 3.19 -3.47 4.48
N LEU A 6 2.88 -3.75 3.21
CA LEU A 6 2.44 -2.71 2.28
C LEU A 6 1.11 -2.08 2.70
N HIS A 7 0.18 -2.85 3.28
CA HIS A 7 -1.06 -2.33 3.86
C HIS A 7 -0.75 -1.34 4.97
N TYR A 8 0.17 -1.68 5.87
CA TYR A 8 0.64 -0.78 6.93
C TYR A 8 1.27 0.49 6.36
N ILE A 9 2.19 0.35 5.39
CA ILE A 9 2.86 1.49 4.74
C ILE A 9 1.84 2.40 4.05
N TRP A 10 0.85 1.84 3.36
CA TRP A 10 -0.23 2.59 2.73
C TRP A 10 -1.12 3.27 3.77
N GLN A 11 -1.65 2.52 4.73
CA GLN A 11 -2.61 3.02 5.72
C GLN A 11 -2.06 4.21 6.51
N TYR A 12 -0.79 4.13 6.92
CA TYR A 12 -0.13 5.17 7.72
C TYR A 12 0.76 6.10 6.90
N GLN A 13 0.83 5.90 5.58
CA GLN A 13 1.54 6.76 4.64
C GLN A 13 3.05 6.91 4.95
N TYR A 14 3.69 5.80 5.35
CA TYR A 14 5.12 5.72 5.69
C TYR A 14 6.02 5.44 4.47
N PHE A 15 5.96 6.33 3.49
CA PHE A 15 6.81 6.30 2.31
C PHE A 15 7.01 7.71 1.78
N ASP A 16 8.00 7.90 0.90
CA ASP A 16 8.26 9.17 0.25
C ASP A 16 7.15 9.51 -0.75
N LYS A 17 6.37 10.53 -0.37
CA LYS A 17 5.25 11.08 -1.13
C LYS A 17 5.66 12.22 -2.06
N LYS A 18 6.95 12.60 -2.07
CA LYS A 18 7.45 13.63 -2.98
C LYS A 18 7.33 13.13 -4.43
N ASP A 19 6.84 14.01 -5.30
CA ASP A 19 6.68 13.77 -6.74
C ASP A 19 6.07 12.38 -7.02
N LEU A 20 4.97 12.09 -6.32
CA LEU A 20 4.27 10.83 -6.46
C LEU A 20 3.63 10.76 -7.85
N VAL A 21 3.92 9.70 -8.59
CA VAL A 21 3.43 9.49 -9.95
C VAL A 21 3.00 8.04 -10.14
N THR A 22 2.08 7.80 -11.08
CA THR A 22 1.79 6.46 -11.57
C THR A 22 2.98 5.91 -12.36
N THR A 23 2.97 4.62 -12.63
CA THR A 23 3.96 3.96 -13.52
C THR A 23 3.94 4.52 -14.94
N ASP A 24 2.82 5.16 -15.33
CA ASP A 24 2.63 5.80 -16.63
C ASP A 24 2.97 7.31 -16.59
N GLY A 25 3.41 7.83 -15.43
CA GLY A 25 3.92 9.19 -15.26
C GLY A 25 2.88 10.24 -14.84
N GLU A 26 1.65 9.87 -14.54
CA GLU A 26 0.62 10.82 -14.07
C GLU A 26 0.81 11.16 -12.59
N SER A 27 0.74 12.45 -12.23
CA SER A 27 0.88 12.89 -10.84
C SER A 27 -0.21 12.32 -9.94
N ILE A 28 0.15 11.83 -8.75
CA ILE A 28 -0.77 11.30 -7.74
C ILE A 28 -0.77 12.23 -6.53
N ALA A 29 -1.95 12.55 -6.00
CA ALA A 29 -2.11 13.07 -4.64
C ALA A 29 -3.10 12.20 -3.86
N ILE A 30 -2.66 11.69 -2.72
CA ILE A 30 -3.48 10.86 -1.83
C ILE A 30 -4.24 11.79 -0.88
N LEU A 31 -5.53 12.00 -1.15
CA LEU A 31 -6.39 12.86 -0.32
C LEU A 31 -7.00 12.07 0.85
N LYS A 32 -7.30 10.79 0.62
CA LYS A 32 -7.75 9.81 1.63
C LYS A 32 -7.30 8.42 1.23
N THR A 33 -6.63 7.70 2.12
CA THR A 33 -6.14 6.32 1.90
C THR A 33 -7.26 5.29 1.76
N GLY A 34 -8.44 5.59 2.31
CA GLY A 34 -9.60 4.71 2.34
C GLY A 34 -9.77 4.04 3.71
N PHE A 35 -10.76 3.16 3.80
CA PHE A 35 -11.02 2.31 4.96
C PHE A 35 -10.49 0.92 4.69
N TYR A 36 -9.60 0.44 5.56
CA TYR A 36 -9.03 -0.90 5.46
C TYR A 36 -10.14 -1.95 5.50
N ASN A 37 -10.15 -2.85 4.52
CA ASN A 37 -11.13 -3.92 4.36
C ASN A 37 -10.53 -5.24 4.87
N THR A 38 -11.24 -5.90 5.77
CA THR A 38 -10.86 -7.23 6.30
C THR A 38 -11.77 -8.34 5.77
N HIS A 39 -12.57 -8.04 4.76
CA HIS A 39 -13.49 -8.96 4.09
C HIS A 39 -13.06 -9.15 2.64
N ALA A 40 -13.85 -9.91 1.87
CA ALA A 40 -13.61 -10.08 0.45
C ALA A 40 -13.71 -8.74 -0.32
N GLY A 41 -13.05 -8.67 -1.47
CA GLY A 41 -12.97 -7.48 -2.31
C GLY A 41 -11.71 -6.67 -2.02
N PRO A 42 -11.63 -5.43 -2.55
CA PRO A 42 -10.40 -4.68 -2.52
C PRO A 42 -9.90 -4.32 -1.12
N ASP A 43 -8.59 -4.15 -0.97
CA ASP A 43 -7.93 -3.94 0.34
C ASP A 43 -8.37 -2.66 1.07
N PHE A 44 -8.63 -1.57 0.33
CA PHE A 44 -9.10 -0.31 0.92
C PHE A 44 -10.29 0.23 0.15
N SER A 45 -11.36 0.56 0.87
CA SER A 45 -12.57 1.14 0.31
C SER A 45 -12.66 2.65 0.47
N GLN A 46 -13.35 3.33 -0.44
CA GLN A 46 -13.61 4.78 -0.36
C GLN A 46 -12.33 5.63 -0.19
N ALA A 47 -11.27 5.23 -0.89
CA ALA A 47 -10.09 6.06 -1.08
C ALA A 47 -10.46 7.27 -1.95
N LYS A 48 -9.80 8.40 -1.69
CA LYS A 48 -9.91 9.62 -2.49
C LYS A 48 -8.53 9.97 -3.02
N ILE A 49 -8.32 9.81 -4.32
CA ILE A 49 -7.02 9.96 -4.97
C ILE A 49 -7.17 10.93 -6.13
N LYS A 50 -6.27 11.92 -6.22
CA LYS A 50 -6.16 12.76 -7.41
C LYS A 50 -5.11 12.15 -8.34
N ILE A 51 -5.45 11.90 -9.59
CA ILE A 51 -4.54 11.40 -10.63
C ILE A 51 -4.60 12.40 -11.80
N GLY A 52 -3.46 13.00 -12.13
CA GLY A 52 -3.39 14.15 -13.03
C GLY A 52 -4.27 15.30 -12.53
N THR A 53 -5.26 15.67 -13.34
CA THR A 53 -6.23 16.74 -13.01
C THR A 53 -7.51 16.24 -12.35
N LEU A 54 -7.76 14.93 -12.36
CA LEU A 54 -9.03 14.33 -11.94
C LEU A 54 -8.97 13.81 -10.50
N GLU A 55 -10.04 14.04 -9.74
CA GLU A 55 -10.24 13.43 -8.43
C GLU A 55 -11.12 12.19 -8.56
N TRP A 56 -10.60 11.06 -8.06
CA TRP A 56 -11.25 9.77 -8.07
C TRP A 56 -11.67 9.38 -6.66
N ILE A 57 -12.86 8.78 -6.56
CA ILE A 57 -13.34 8.11 -5.34
C ILE A 57 -13.57 6.66 -5.71
N GLY A 58 -12.89 5.74 -5.02
CA GLY A 58 -12.98 4.31 -5.31
C GLY A 58 -12.18 3.46 -4.36
N HIS A 59 -11.66 2.34 -4.86
CA HIS A 59 -10.90 1.37 -4.09
C HIS A 59 -9.40 1.46 -4.37
N VAL A 60 -8.61 1.01 -3.41
CA VAL A 60 -7.19 0.76 -3.59
C VAL A 60 -6.95 -0.72 -3.35
N GLU A 61 -6.22 -1.35 -4.25
CA GLU A 61 -5.76 -2.72 -4.14
C GLU A 61 -4.26 -2.73 -3.94
N ILE A 62 -3.72 -3.69 -3.18
CA ILE A 62 -2.31 -3.77 -2.86
C ILE A 62 -1.77 -5.18 -3.13
N HIS A 63 -0.68 -5.26 -3.89
CA HIS A 63 0.00 -6.52 -4.18
C HIS A 63 1.52 -6.38 -4.03
N ILE A 64 2.26 -7.49 -3.90
CA ILE A 64 3.73 -7.43 -4.01
C ILE A 64 4.13 -7.16 -5.47
N HIS A 65 3.48 -7.84 -6.40
CA HIS A 65 3.75 -7.75 -7.82
C HIS A 65 2.50 -7.34 -8.59
N ALA A 66 2.64 -6.48 -9.60
CA ALA A 66 1.51 -6.10 -10.44
C ALA A 66 0.85 -7.32 -11.11
N SER A 67 1.65 -8.31 -11.52
CA SER A 67 1.19 -9.56 -12.11
C SER A 67 0.26 -10.40 -11.22
N GLU A 68 0.25 -10.18 -9.91
CA GLU A 68 -0.68 -10.84 -8.98
C GLU A 68 -2.15 -10.46 -9.28
N TRP A 69 -2.38 -9.31 -9.91
CA TRP A 69 -3.70 -8.90 -10.39
C TRP A 69 -4.35 -9.95 -11.31
N GLN A 70 -3.58 -10.52 -12.23
CA GLN A 70 -4.09 -11.59 -13.09
C GLN A 70 -4.09 -12.95 -12.39
N GLN A 71 -3.13 -13.23 -11.50
CA GLN A 71 -3.07 -14.48 -10.75
C GLN A 71 -4.32 -14.66 -9.87
N HIS A 72 -4.78 -13.57 -9.24
CA HIS A 72 -5.99 -13.52 -8.43
C HIS A 72 -7.27 -13.31 -9.26
N LYS A 73 -7.15 -13.22 -10.59
CA LYS A 73 -8.26 -13.06 -11.55
C LYS A 73 -9.09 -11.78 -11.39
N HIS A 74 -8.53 -10.72 -10.81
CA HIS A 74 -9.24 -9.44 -10.64
C HIS A 74 -9.64 -8.80 -11.97
N HIS A 75 -8.83 -9.00 -13.03
CA HIS A 75 -9.18 -8.63 -14.41
C HIS A 75 -10.47 -9.27 -14.97
N HIS A 76 -11.09 -10.23 -14.27
CA HIS A 76 -12.40 -10.80 -14.63
C HIS A 76 -13.46 -10.58 -13.53
N ASP A 77 -13.12 -9.90 -12.45
CA ASP A 77 -13.99 -9.73 -11.29
C ASP A 77 -14.45 -8.27 -11.18
N LYS A 78 -15.76 -8.07 -11.35
CA LYS A 78 -16.40 -6.75 -11.30
C LYS A 78 -16.27 -6.05 -9.95
N ALA A 79 -15.98 -6.77 -8.87
CA ALA A 79 -15.71 -6.16 -7.57
C ALA A 79 -14.47 -5.23 -7.61
N TYR A 80 -13.56 -5.46 -8.56
CA TYR A 80 -12.31 -4.73 -8.71
C TYR A 80 -12.37 -3.64 -9.80
N ASP A 81 -13.48 -3.51 -10.52
CA ASP A 81 -13.62 -2.45 -11.55
C ASP A 81 -13.56 -1.03 -10.95
N ASN A 82 -13.93 -0.89 -9.67
CA ASN A 82 -13.87 0.37 -8.93
C ASN A 82 -12.50 0.63 -8.26
N VAL A 83 -11.48 -0.21 -8.50
CA VAL A 83 -10.10 0.07 -8.07
C VAL A 83 -9.57 1.25 -8.88
N VAL A 84 -9.32 2.37 -8.21
CA VAL A 84 -8.85 3.62 -8.82
C VAL A 84 -7.33 3.74 -8.77
N LEU A 85 -6.67 2.97 -7.91
CA LEU A 85 -5.22 2.90 -7.81
C LEU A 85 -4.81 1.50 -7.36
N HIS A 86 -3.90 0.87 -8.10
CA HIS A 86 -3.20 -0.34 -7.67
C HIS A 86 -1.86 0.05 -7.05
N VAL A 87 -1.58 -0.36 -5.82
CA VAL A 87 -0.33 -0.06 -5.14
C VAL A 87 0.50 -1.32 -5.06
N VAL A 88 1.71 -1.29 -5.57
CA VAL A 88 2.57 -2.47 -5.63
C VAL A 88 3.93 -2.22 -5.03
N TRP A 89 4.55 -3.27 -4.49
CA TRP A 89 5.98 -3.19 -4.23
C TRP A 89 6.76 -3.05 -5.54
N LYS A 90 6.47 -3.88 -6.55
CA LYS A 90 7.13 -3.83 -7.86
C LYS A 90 6.11 -3.94 -9.00
N ASN A 91 6.16 -3.00 -9.94
CA ASN A 91 5.40 -3.06 -11.18
C ASN A 91 6.15 -3.93 -12.20
N ASP A 92 5.75 -5.19 -12.34
CA ASP A 92 6.36 -6.17 -13.24
C ASP A 92 5.51 -6.46 -14.49
N LYS A 93 4.29 -5.92 -14.56
CA LYS A 93 3.35 -6.15 -15.65
C LYS A 93 2.29 -5.06 -15.70
N GLU A 94 1.87 -4.68 -16.90
CA GLU A 94 0.68 -3.85 -17.08
C GLU A 94 -0.60 -4.64 -16.77
N ILE A 95 -1.56 -3.99 -16.11
CA ILE A 95 -2.79 -4.63 -15.66
C ILE A 95 -4.01 -3.86 -16.15
N THR A 96 -5.10 -4.60 -16.38
CA THR A 96 -6.37 -4.06 -16.88
C THR A 96 -7.53 -4.55 -16.02
N ARG A 97 -8.59 -3.73 -15.97
CA ARG A 97 -9.90 -4.11 -15.42
C ARG A 97 -10.65 -5.05 -16.35
N SER A 98 -11.83 -5.48 -15.95
CA SER A 98 -12.67 -6.37 -16.76
C SER A 98 -13.18 -5.75 -18.06
N ASP A 99 -13.22 -4.41 -18.13
CA ASP A 99 -13.57 -3.65 -19.33
C ASP A 99 -12.37 -3.37 -20.26
N GLY A 100 -11.17 -3.83 -19.91
CA GLY A 100 -9.94 -3.62 -20.66
C GLY A 100 -9.25 -2.28 -20.40
N SER A 101 -9.80 -1.40 -19.55
CA SER A 101 -9.12 -0.17 -19.14
C SER A 101 -7.91 -0.45 -18.26
N ASN A 102 -6.84 0.32 -18.42
CA ASN A 102 -5.67 0.24 -17.56
C ASN A 102 -6.00 0.66 -16.12
N VAL A 103 -5.44 -0.04 -15.15
CA VAL A 103 -5.50 0.38 -13.74
C VAL A 103 -4.28 1.26 -13.46
N PRO A 104 -4.46 2.52 -13.01
CA PRO A 104 -3.33 3.35 -12.58
C PRO A 104 -2.57 2.66 -11.45
N THR A 105 -1.25 2.54 -11.59
CA THR A 105 -0.41 1.78 -10.65
C THR A 105 0.63 2.69 -9.99
N LEU A 106 0.82 2.56 -8.69
CA LEU A 106 1.88 3.19 -7.90
C LEU A 106 2.89 2.13 -7.44
N GLU A 107 4.16 2.29 -7.79
CA GLU A 107 5.25 1.44 -7.30
C GLU A 107 5.92 2.06 -6.04
N LEU A 108 6.07 1.24 -4.98
CA LEU A 108 6.67 1.65 -3.71
C LEU A 108 8.13 1.23 -3.49
N LYS A 109 8.72 0.37 -4.34
CA LYS A 109 10.05 -0.22 -4.14
C LYS A 109 11.13 0.76 -3.68
N ASN A 110 11.17 1.95 -4.29
CA ASN A 110 12.20 2.96 -4.06
C ASN A 110 11.70 4.15 -3.22
N ARG A 111 10.54 3.99 -2.56
CA ARG A 111 9.89 5.05 -1.76
C ARG A 111 9.86 4.73 -0.27
N ILE A 112 10.34 3.56 0.14
CA ILE A 112 10.35 3.13 1.54
C ILE A 112 11.79 3.10 2.01
N GLU A 113 12.07 3.73 3.17
CA GLU A 113 13.40 3.70 3.77
C GLU A 113 13.79 2.26 4.18
N ASP A 114 15.02 1.86 3.85
CA ASP A 114 15.53 0.54 4.21
C ASP A 114 15.49 0.30 5.73
N ALA A 115 15.77 1.33 6.52
CA ALA A 115 15.72 1.27 7.98
C ALA A 115 14.32 0.87 8.50
N LEU A 116 13.25 1.39 7.89
CA LEU A 116 11.88 1.05 8.26
C LEU A 116 11.57 -0.42 7.96
N LEU A 117 11.95 -0.90 6.77
CA LEU A 117 11.77 -2.30 6.38
C LEU A 117 12.58 -3.25 7.27
N LEU A 118 13.82 -2.89 7.61
CA LEU A 118 14.68 -3.66 8.51
C LEU A 118 14.07 -3.73 9.91
N ASN A 119 13.61 -2.60 10.45
CA ASN A 119 12.97 -2.54 11.76
C ASN A 119 11.69 -3.38 11.81
N TYR A 120 10.83 -3.29 10.79
CA TYR A 120 9.64 -4.13 10.68
C TYR A 120 9.99 -5.63 10.68
N LYS A 121 10.95 -6.04 9.85
CA LYS A 121 11.41 -7.43 9.81
C LYS A 121 12.00 -7.87 11.14
N HIS A 122 12.74 -7.00 11.82
CA HIS A 122 13.31 -7.31 13.12
C HIS A 122 12.21 -7.58 14.15
N LEU A 123 11.18 -6.73 14.23
CA LEU A 123 10.07 -6.85 15.17
C LEU A 123 9.20 -8.07 14.88
N VAL A 124 8.75 -8.26 13.64
CA VAL A 124 7.80 -9.35 13.30
C VAL A 124 8.42 -10.74 13.45
N ASN A 125 9.74 -10.86 13.29
CA ASN A 125 10.44 -12.13 13.45
C ASN A 125 10.96 -12.38 14.88
N GLN A 126 10.67 -11.49 15.85
CA GLN A 126 11.04 -11.76 17.24
C GLN A 126 10.19 -12.90 17.82
N PRO A 127 10.82 -13.89 18.47
CA PRO A 127 10.09 -15.00 19.10
C PRO A 127 9.42 -14.60 20.43
N THR A 128 9.68 -13.39 20.92
CA THR A 128 9.19 -12.91 22.22
C THR A 128 7.75 -12.36 22.13
N PRO A 129 6.93 -12.52 23.18
CA PRO A 129 5.55 -12.02 23.19
C PRO A 129 5.42 -10.50 22.98
N ILE A 130 6.41 -9.73 23.42
CA ILE A 130 6.51 -8.28 23.18
C ILE A 130 7.72 -8.06 22.27
N PRO A 131 7.53 -7.80 20.96
CA PRO A 131 8.62 -7.68 20.00
C PRO A 131 9.70 -6.64 20.36
N CYS A 132 9.30 -5.54 21.00
CA CYS A 132 10.20 -4.47 21.40
C CYS A 132 10.73 -4.59 22.83
N ALA A 133 10.52 -5.72 23.54
CA ALA A 133 10.87 -5.86 24.96
C ALA A 133 12.36 -5.53 25.24
N HIS A 134 13.26 -5.92 24.35
CA HIS A 134 14.70 -5.66 24.49
C HIS A 134 15.06 -4.17 24.51
N ALA A 135 14.24 -3.32 23.90
CA ALA A 135 14.44 -1.88 23.86
C ALA A 135 13.89 -1.15 25.09
N ILE A 136 13.24 -1.84 26.03
CA ILE A 136 12.64 -1.18 27.20
C ILE A 136 13.67 -0.40 28.04
N HIS A 137 14.90 -0.91 28.10
CA HIS A 137 16.00 -0.29 28.83
C HIS A 137 16.55 0.97 28.16
N THR A 138 16.22 1.22 26.89
CA THR A 138 16.66 2.40 26.14
C THR A 138 15.63 3.52 26.14
N VAL A 139 14.47 3.32 26.76
CA VAL A 139 13.42 4.33 26.89
C VAL A 139 13.58 5.06 28.21
N ASP A 140 13.44 6.39 28.20
CA ASP A 140 13.50 7.19 29.42
C ASP A 140 12.41 6.80 30.42
N ASN A 141 12.72 6.92 31.71
CA ASN A 141 11.73 6.72 32.76
C ASN A 141 10.59 7.73 32.62
N LEU A 142 9.35 7.28 32.84
CA LEU A 142 8.19 8.16 32.93
C LEU A 142 8.37 9.14 34.09
N ILE A 143 8.70 10.40 33.77
CA ILE A 143 8.72 11.49 34.74
C ILE A 143 7.30 12.03 34.84
N ARG A 144 6.65 11.83 36.00
CA ARG A 144 5.40 12.51 36.34
C ARG A 144 5.75 13.96 36.69
N ILE A 145 5.26 14.91 35.89
CA ILE A 145 5.32 16.35 36.18
C ILE A 145 4.13 16.73 37.04
#